data_AF-A0A6B3CL72-F1
#
_entry.id   AF-A0A6B3CL72-F1
#
_cell.length_a   1.000
_cell.length_b   1.000
_cell.length_c   1.000
_cell.angle_alpha   90.00
_cell.angle_beta   90.00
_cell.angle_gamma   90.00
#
_symmetry.space_group_name_H-M   'P 1'
#
loop_
_entity.id
_entity.type
_entity.pdbx_description
1 polymer ?
#
loop_
_entity_poly.entity_id
_entity_poly.type
_entity_poly.pdbx_seq_one_letter_code
_entity_poly.pdbx_strand_id
1 'polypeptide(L)' 'MTIWIAIGVTAVGCYAVKLLGLLVPAGALERPLVRRLAALLPVALLAALTAQQTFADGQALVLDARAAGVAAAAVALLL' A
#
# COMPACT_ATOMS: atom_id res chain seq x y z
N MET A 1 -4.97 28.76 -6.94
CA MET A 1 -4.83 28.18 -8.29
C MET A 1 -3.93 26.95 -8.31
N THR A 2 -2.75 26.99 -7.69
CA THR A 2 -1.82 25.83 -7.62
C THR A 2 -2.44 24.55 -7.06
N ILE A 3 -3.26 24.62 -5.99
CA ILE A 3 -3.97 23.46 -5.42
C ILE A 3 -4.91 22.82 -6.46
N TRP A 4 -5.68 23.64 -7.18
CA TRP A 4 -6.60 23.15 -8.22
C TRP A 4 -5.86 22.49 -9.39
N ILE A 5 -4.70 23.03 -9.77
CA ILE A 5 -3.83 22.40 -10.76
C ILE A 5 -3.30 21.07 -10.24
N ALA A 6 -2.81 21.00 -8.99
CA ALA A 6 -2.32 19.76 -8.39
C ALA A 6 -3.40 18.68 -8.36
N ILE A 7 -4.63 19.02 -7.94
CA ILE A 7 -5.78 18.10 -7.95
C ILE A 7 -6.06 17.61 -9.38
N GLY A 8 -6.10 18.52 -10.37
CA GLY A 8 -6.32 18.16 -11.76
C GLY A 8 -5.25 17.20 -12.30
N VAL A 9 -3.99 17.47 -12.00
CA VAL A 9 -2.85 16.61 -12.37
C VAL A 9 -2.96 15.24 -11.70
N THR A 10 -3.27 15.18 -10.40
CA THR A 10 -3.44 13.90 -9.69
C THR A 10 -4.61 13.10 -10.26
N ALA A 11 -5.74 13.73 -10.56
CA ALA A 11 -6.90 13.06 -11.14
C ALA A 11 -6.57 12.46 -12.52
N VAL A 12 -5.95 13.24 -13.40
CA VAL A 12 -5.51 12.77 -14.72
C VAL A 12 -4.45 11.69 -14.60
N GLY A 13 -3.49 11.84 -13.68
CA GLY A 13 -2.46 10.83 -13.40
C GLY A 13 -3.05 9.50 -12.94
N CYS A 14 -3.98 9.52 -11.97
CA CYS A 14 -4.68 8.33 -11.51
C CYS A 14 -5.45 7.64 -12.65
N TYR A 15 -6.10 8.41 -13.52
CA TYR A 15 -6.81 7.87 -14.68
C TYR A 15 -5.85 7.24 -15.69
N ALA A 16 -4.72 7.90 -15.99
CA ALA A 16 -3.70 7.38 -16.89
C ALA A 16 -3.11 6.07 -16.38
N VAL A 17 -2.81 5.98 -15.08
CA VAL A 17 -2.31 4.74 -14.45
C VAL A 17 -3.35 3.61 -14.56
N LYS A 18 -4.63 3.90 -14.33
CA LYS A 18 -5.71 2.91 -14.52
C LYS A 18 -5.80 2.44 -15.96
N LEU A 19 -5.72 3.36 -16.92
CA LEU A 19 -5.74 3.05 -18.34
C LEU A 19 -4.55 2.16 -18.74
N LEU A 20 -3.35 2.49 -18.26
CA LEU A 20 -2.15 1.65 -18.45
C LEU A 20 -2.36 0.24 -17.93
N GLY A 21 -3.01 0.09 -16.77
CA GLY A 21 -3.40 -1.22 -16.21
C GLY A 21 -4.34 -2.01 -17.13
N LEU A 22 -5.29 -1.36 -17.79
CA LEU A 22 -6.21 -1.99 -18.75
C LEU A 22 -5.52 -2.37 -20.07
N LEU A 23 -4.48 -1.63 -20.45
CA LEU A 23 -3.68 -1.88 -21.65
C LEU A 23 -2.65 -3.01 -21.45
N VAL A 24 -2.47 -3.52 -20.23
CA VAL A 24 -1.52 -4.60 -19.94
C VAL A 24 -1.92 -5.86 -20.73
N PRO A 25 -1.04 -6.41 -21.58
CA PRO A 25 -1.35 -7.59 -22.37
C PRO A 25 -1.50 -8.84 -21.48
N ALA A 26 -2.45 -9.71 -21.83
CA ALA A 26 -2.76 -10.94 -21.07
C ALA A 26 -1.51 -11.81 -20.83
N GLY A 27 -0.63 -11.95 -21.82
CA GLY A 27 0.61 -12.73 -21.70
C GLY A 27 1.62 -12.21 -20.66
N ALA A 28 1.54 -10.93 -20.27
CA ALA A 28 2.36 -10.41 -19.16
C ALA A 28 1.80 -10.82 -17.80
N LEU A 29 0.47 -10.93 -17.69
CA LEU A 29 -0.25 -11.29 -16.46
C LEU A 29 -0.26 -12.81 -16.21
N GLU A 30 -0.13 -13.62 -17.27
CA GLU A 30 -0.03 -15.08 -17.22
C GLU A 30 1.26 -15.58 -16.55
N ARG A 31 2.27 -14.71 -16.40
CA ARG A 31 3.50 -15.07 -15.69
C ARG A 31 3.20 -15.36 -14.21
N PRO A 32 3.60 -16.52 -13.68
CA PRO A 32 3.22 -16.96 -12.33
C PRO A 32 3.71 -15.99 -11.24
N LEU A 33 4.87 -15.35 -11.44
CA LEU A 33 5.41 -14.34 -10.53
C LEU A 33 4.56 -13.07 -10.50
N VAL A 34 4.14 -12.56 -11.66
CA VAL A 34 3.32 -11.33 -11.77
C VAL A 34 1.96 -11.55 -11.12
N ARG A 35 1.33 -12.71 -11.36
CA ARG A 35 0.05 -13.08 -10.75
C ARG A 35 0.13 -13.19 -9.23
N ARG A 36 1.20 -13.83 -8.69
CA ARG A 36 1.42 -13.93 -7.24
C ARG A 36 1.65 -12.55 -6.61
N LEU A 37 2.48 -11.72 -7.22
CA LEU A 37 2.74 -10.37 -6.73
C LEU A 37 1.47 -9.51 -6.75
N ALA A 38 0.68 -9.56 -7.82
CA ALA A 38 -0.57 -8.81 -7.92
C ALA A 38 -1.59 -9.19 -6.83
N ALA A 39 -1.65 -10.47 -6.46
CA ALA A 39 -2.51 -10.94 -5.38
C ALA A 39 -2.00 -10.53 -3.98
N LEU A 40 -0.69 -10.46 -3.78
CA LEU A 40 -0.08 -10.13 -2.48
C LEU A 40 0.09 -8.62 -2.25
N LEU A 41 0.14 -7.83 -3.33
CA LEU A 41 0.41 -6.39 -3.28
C LEU A 41 -0.50 -5.65 -2.30
N PRO A 42 -1.83 -5.82 -2.33
CA PRO A 42 -2.73 -5.06 -1.46
C PRO A 42 -2.45 -5.32 0.03
N VAL A 43 -2.28 -6.59 0.41
CA VAL A 43 -2.00 -6.98 1.80
C VAL A 43 -0.61 -6.51 2.22
N ALA A 44 0.39 -6.63 1.34
CA ALA A 44 1.75 -6.18 1.62
C ALA A 44 1.81 -4.66 1.83
N LEU A 45 1.10 -3.88 1.02
CA LEU A 45 1.02 -2.42 1.16
C LEU A 45 0.27 -2.01 2.43
N LEU A 46 -0.84 -2.68 2.76
CA LEU A 46 -1.55 -2.44 4.03
C LEU A 46 -0.68 -2.79 5.23
N ALA A 47 0.03 -3.92 5.21
CA ALA A 47 0.95 -4.31 6.26
C ALA A 47 2.10 -3.29 6.41
N ALA A 48 2.66 -2.81 5.30
CA ALA A 48 3.68 -1.77 5.31
C ALA A 48 3.14 -0.45 5.89
N LEU A 49 1.91 -0.05 5.54
CA LEU A 49 1.26 1.13 6.11
C LEU A 49 1.03 0.97 7.61
N THR A 50 0.55 -0.18 8.06
CA THR A 50 0.37 -0.47 9.49
C THR A 50 1.71 -0.39 10.22
N ALA A 51 2.78 -0.97 9.67
CA ALA A 51 4.11 -0.86 10.25
C ALA A 51 4.57 0.61 10.32
N GLN A 52 4.40 1.39 9.25
CA GLN A 52 4.77 2.80 9.24
C GLN A 52 3.96 3.62 10.27
N GLN A 53 2.65 3.40 10.37
CA GLN A 53 1.78 4.10 11.34
C GLN A 53 2.00 3.67 12.79
N THR A 54 2.59 2.49 13.00
CA THR A 54 2.89 1.94 14.34
C THR A 54 4.26 2.39 14.83
N PHE A 55 5.27 2.40 13.96
CA PHE A 55 6.67 2.60 14.35
C PHE A 55 7.28 3.93 13.91
N ALA A 56 6.66 4.65 12.97
CA ALA A 56 7.19 5.93 12.50
C ALA A 56 6.24 7.08 12.88
N ASP A 57 6.84 8.14 13.46
CA ASP A 57 6.19 9.43 13.62
C ASP A 57 7.09 10.51 12.99
N GLY A 58 6.65 11.05 11.84
CA GLY A 58 7.47 11.91 11.00
C GLY A 58 8.75 11.21 10.52
N GLN A 59 9.90 11.58 11.10
CA GLN A 59 11.21 10.97 10.81
C GLN A 59 11.81 10.19 11.98
N ALA A 60 11.09 10.09 13.11
CA ALA A 60 11.56 9.36 14.27
C ALA A 60 10.94 7.95 14.32
N LEU A 61 11.77 6.97 14.66
CA LEU A 61 11.29 5.65 15.07
C LEU A 61 10.85 5.74 16.52
N VAL A 62 9.56 5.52 16.77
CA VAL A 62 8.97 5.60 18.11
C VAL A 62 8.39 4.24 18.47
N LEU A 63 8.83 3.69 19.59
CA LEU A 63 8.26 2.50 20.21
C LEU A 63 7.26 2.97 21.28
N ASP A 64 6.02 3.18 20.87
CA ASP A 64 4.92 3.63 21.74
C ASP A 64 3.88 2.51 21.97
N ALA A 65 2.84 2.79 22.75
CA ALA A 65 1.75 1.88 23.08
C ALA A 65 1.10 1.20 21.86
N ARG A 66 1.16 1.81 20.67
CA ARG A 66 0.71 1.21 19.41
C ARG A 66 1.45 -0.10 19.10
N ALA A 67 2.75 -0.16 19.33
CA ALA A 67 3.54 -1.37 19.13
C ALA A 67 3.12 -2.49 20.10
N ALA A 68 2.84 -2.14 21.36
CA ALA A 68 2.29 -3.08 22.34
C ALA A 68 0.89 -3.58 21.94
N GLY A 69 0.04 -2.71 21.39
CA GLY A 69 -1.28 -3.08 20.85
C GLY A 69 -1.19 -4.08 19.70
N VAL A 70 -0.26 -3.88 18.76
CA VAL A 70 -0.01 -4.82 17.64
C VAL A 70 0.52 -6.15 18.17
N ALA A 71 1.42 -6.14 19.17
CA ALA A 71 1.90 -7.36 19.80
C ALA A 71 0.77 -8.14 20.49
N ALA A 72 -0.12 -7.46 21.22
CA ALA A 72 -1.28 -8.09 21.84
C ALA A 72 -2.24 -8.69 20.80
N ALA A 73 -2.48 -7.99 19.68
CA ALA A 73 -3.28 -8.52 18.57
C ALA A 73 -2.64 -9.76 17.95
N ALA A 74 -1.31 -9.79 17.79
CA ALA A 74 -0.59 -10.97 17.30
C ALA A 74 -0.73 -12.16 18.27
N VAL A 75 -0.64 -11.93 19.58
CA VAL A 75 -0.86 -12.98 20.60
C VAL A 75 -2.29 -13.50 20.52
N ALA A 76 -3.29 -12.62 20.44
CA ALA A 76 -4.69 -13.02 20.34
C ALA A 76 -5.00 -13.82 19.07
N LEU A 77 -4.27 -13.59 17.97
CA LEU A 77 -4.42 -14.33 16.72
C LEU A 77 -3.79 -15.74 16.77
N LEU A 78 -2.80 -15.95 17.65
CA LEU A 78 -2.14 -17.25 17.84
C LEU A 78 -2.88 -18.17 18.83
N LEU A 79 -3.75 -17.60 19.67
CA LEU A 79 -4.61 -18.32 20.60
C LEU A 79 -5.88 -18.82 19.89
#